data_AF-A0A7S0EBS8-F1
#
_entry.id   AF-A0A7S0EBS8-F1
#
_cell.length_a   1.000
_cell.length_b   1.000
_cell.length_c   1.000
_cell.angle_alpha   90.00
_cell.angle_beta   90.00
_cell.angle_gamma   90.00
#
_symmetry.space_group_name_H-M   'P 1'
#
loop_
_entity.id
_entity.type
_entity.pdbx_description
1 polymer ?
#
loop_
_entity_poly.entity_id
_entity_poly.type
_entity_poly.pdbx_seq_one_letter_code
_entity_poly.pdbx_strand_id
1 'polypeptide(L)'
;KQMAADAMEAVNDGRLNILPAVHKKKWFDWLRNIRDWCISRQLWWGHRIPAFYVLMEGEEKKVPKDEDFERWIVAESEEEALKKAQEKFAGKNVSVLQDEDVLDTWLSSGLFP
;
A
#
# COMPACT_ATOMS: atom_id res chain seq x y z
N LYS A 1 -1.27 11.89 6.82
CA LYS A 1 -0.65 13.20 7.20
C LYS A 1 0.57 13.08 8.13
N GLN A 2 0.69 12.03 8.97
CA GLN A 2 1.83 11.88 9.90
C GLN A 2 3.20 11.91 9.20
N MET A 3 3.39 11.09 8.15
CA MET A 3 4.67 11.04 7.41
C MET A 3 5.15 12.40 6.88
N ALA A 4 4.22 13.26 6.46
CA ALA A 4 4.56 14.59 6.00
C ALA A 4 4.98 15.53 7.14
N ALA A 5 4.36 15.39 8.32
CA ALA A 5 4.78 16.11 9.52
C ALA A 5 6.20 15.69 9.96
N ASP A 6 6.47 14.39 10.02
CA ASP A 6 7.77 13.85 10.39
C ASP A 6 8.88 14.33 9.43
N ALA A 7 8.58 14.37 8.12
CA ALA A 7 9.49 14.87 7.10
C ALA A 7 9.76 16.38 7.21
N MET A 8 8.76 17.18 7.63
CA MET A 8 8.95 18.60 7.92
C MET A 8 9.76 18.83 9.19
N GLU A 9 9.52 18.04 10.24
CA GLU A 9 10.25 18.09 11.51
C GLU A 9 11.73 17.76 11.32
N ALA A 10 12.06 16.76 10.49
CA ALA A 10 13.44 16.44 10.15
C ALA A 10 14.22 17.64 9.56
N VAL A 11 13.54 18.51 8.79
CA VAL A 11 14.15 19.73 8.25
C VAL A 11 14.24 20.85 9.30
N ASN A 12 13.26 20.95 10.20
CA ASN A 12 13.28 21.94 11.28
C ASN A 12 14.37 21.66 12.32
N ASP A 13 14.55 20.39 12.69
CA ASP A 13 15.57 19.97 13.66
C ASP A 13 16.99 19.93 13.06
N GLY A 14 17.13 20.16 11.76
CA GLY A 14 18.42 20.13 11.05
C GLY A 14 18.97 18.73 10.76
N ARG A 15 18.19 17.66 11.05
CA ARG A 15 18.52 16.28 10.66
C ARG A 15 18.58 16.12 9.13
N LEU A 16 17.75 16.87 8.41
CA LEU A 16 17.73 16.95 6.95
C LEU A 16 18.01 18.38 6.49
N ASN A 17 19.09 18.57 5.75
CA ASN A 17 19.47 19.88 5.20
C ASN A 17 19.14 19.97 3.70
N ILE A 18 18.17 20.83 3.37
CA ILE A 18 17.80 21.10 1.96
C ILE A 18 18.72 22.18 1.39
N LEU A 19 19.43 21.82 0.32
CA LEU A 19 20.32 22.71 -0.43
C LEU A 19 19.89 22.79 -1.91
N PRO A 20 19.83 23.98 -2.51
CA PRO A 20 19.89 25.31 -1.89
C PRO A 20 18.73 25.63 -0.93
N ALA A 21 18.98 26.48 0.08
CA ALA A 21 18.01 26.80 1.14
C ALA A 21 16.68 27.40 0.63
N VAL A 22 16.67 28.01 -0.57
CA VAL A 22 15.46 28.54 -1.21
C VAL A 22 14.41 27.45 -1.47
N HIS A 23 14.80 26.18 -1.57
CA HIS A 23 13.86 25.07 -1.77
C HIS A 23 13.12 24.67 -0.49
N LYS A 24 13.59 25.08 0.71
CA LYS A 24 12.88 24.80 1.98
C LYS A 24 11.44 25.27 1.94
N LYS A 25 11.18 26.47 1.41
CA LYS A 25 9.82 27.00 1.30
C LYS A 25 8.92 26.07 0.46
N LYS A 26 9.39 25.66 -0.73
CA LYS A 26 8.64 24.76 -1.62
C LYS A 26 8.36 23.41 -0.96
N TRP A 27 9.35 22.85 -0.25
CA TRP A 27 9.20 21.61 0.51
C TRP A 27 8.05 21.69 1.53
N PHE A 28 8.06 22.72 2.38
CA PHE A 28 7.00 22.90 3.38
C PHE A 28 5.64 23.17 2.74
N ASP A 29 5.57 24.00 1.70
CA ASP A 29 4.30 24.33 1.04
C ASP A 29 3.64 23.09 0.41
N TRP A 30 4.45 22.16 -0.13
CA TRP A 30 3.97 20.89 -0.66
C TRP A 30 3.49 19.95 0.44
N LEU A 31 4.32 19.71 1.48
CA LEU A 31 3.99 18.77 2.56
C LEU A 31 2.82 19.22 3.45
N ARG A 32 2.62 20.53 3.65
CA ARG A 32 1.47 21.05 4.40
C ARG A 32 0.14 20.75 3.73
N ASN A 33 0.12 20.71 2.40
CA ASN A 33 -1.10 20.54 1.59
C ASN A 33 -1.21 19.16 0.96
N ILE A 34 -0.40 18.19 1.42
CA ILE A 34 -0.41 16.84 0.86
C ILE A 34 -1.77 16.15 1.10
N ARG A 35 -2.16 15.34 0.12
CA ARG A 35 -3.37 14.52 0.15
C ARG A 35 -2.99 13.05 0.18
N ASP A 36 -3.97 12.21 0.49
CA ASP A 36 -3.76 10.77 0.43
C ASP A 36 -3.35 10.35 -0.98
N TRP A 37 -2.35 9.49 -1.03
CA TRP A 37 -1.76 9.01 -2.27
C TRP A 37 -2.37 7.67 -2.63
N CYS A 38 -3.04 7.62 -3.78
CA CYS A 38 -3.43 6.35 -4.37
C CYS A 38 -2.18 5.64 -4.90
N ILE A 39 -1.71 4.63 -4.16
CA ILE A 39 -0.54 3.83 -4.50
C ILE A 39 -0.87 2.67 -5.46
N SER A 40 -2.16 2.41 -5.71
CA SER A 40 -2.62 1.33 -6.61
C SER A 40 -2.66 1.79 -8.06
N ARG A 41 -2.23 0.92 -8.99
CA ARG A 41 -2.20 1.19 -10.43
C ARG A 41 -2.63 -0.04 -11.24
N GLN A 42 -3.56 0.15 -12.18
CA GLN A 42 -3.97 -0.87 -13.16
C GLN A 42 -2.97 -0.94 -14.33
N LEU A 43 -1.75 -1.38 -14.06
CA LEU A 43 -0.68 -1.52 -15.06
C LEU A 43 -0.16 -2.96 -15.10
N TRP A 44 0.39 -3.37 -16.25
CA TRP A 44 0.95 -4.72 -16.41
C TRP A 44 2.38 -4.86 -15.86
N TRP A 45 3.06 -3.73 -15.66
CA TRP A 45 4.44 -3.71 -15.18
C TRP A 45 4.51 -2.92 -13.87
N GLY A 46 5.08 -3.57 -12.85
CA GLY A 46 5.25 -3.02 -11.51
C GLY A 46 5.32 -4.14 -10.48
N HIS A 47 5.50 -3.77 -9.21
CA HIS A 47 5.47 -4.73 -8.12
C HIS A 47 4.00 -5.01 -7.76
N ARG A 48 3.56 -6.27 -7.82
CA ARG A 48 2.19 -6.63 -7.41
C ARG A 48 1.96 -6.29 -5.95
N ILE A 49 0.78 -5.77 -5.65
CA ILE A 49 0.40 -5.43 -4.28
C ILE A 49 0.29 -6.74 -3.47
N PRO A 50 0.89 -6.82 -2.26
CA PRO A 50 0.82 -8.00 -1.39
C PRO A 50 -0.53 -8.12 -0.67
N ALA A 51 -1.63 -7.88 -1.40
CA ALA A 51 -3.00 -7.98 -0.93
C ALA A 51 -3.68 -9.16 -1.61
N PHE A 52 -4.39 -9.95 -0.82
CA PHE A 52 -5.03 -11.19 -1.23
C PHE A 52 -6.49 -11.16 -0.82
N TYR A 53 -7.39 -11.43 -1.77
CA TYR A 53 -8.81 -11.57 -1.52
C TYR A 53 -9.16 -13.02 -1.23
N VAL A 54 -9.91 -13.25 -0.15
CA VAL A 54 -10.37 -14.60 0.22
C VAL A 54 -11.63 -14.96 -0.57
N LEU A 55 -11.53 -16.03 -1.35
CA LEU A 55 -12.63 -16.65 -2.09
C LEU A 55 -13.19 -17.84 -1.31
N MET A 56 -14.50 -17.89 -1.14
CA MET A 56 -15.20 -19.02 -0.55
C MET A 56 -15.57 -20.08 -1.59
N GLU A 57 -15.80 -21.31 -1.15
CA GLU A 57 -16.19 -22.42 -2.04
C GLU A 57 -17.45 -22.07 -2.86
N GLY A 58 -17.31 -22.16 -4.19
CA GLY A 58 -18.37 -21.84 -5.15
C GLY A 58 -18.36 -20.40 -5.70
N GLU A 59 -17.48 -19.52 -5.22
CA GLU A 59 -17.31 -18.17 -5.78
C GLU A 59 -16.47 -18.19 -7.06
N GLU A 60 -16.78 -17.28 -7.99
CA GLU A 60 -15.94 -17.07 -9.18
C GLU A 60 -14.54 -16.60 -8.77
N LYS A 61 -13.51 -16.96 -9.54
CA LYS A 61 -12.12 -16.50 -9.33
C LYS A 61 -11.94 -15.04 -9.76
N LYS A 62 -12.72 -14.14 -9.19
CA LYS A 62 -12.67 -12.71 -9.45
C LYS A 62 -12.96 -11.99 -8.14
N VAL A 63 -12.20 -10.92 -7.91
CA VAL A 63 -12.52 -9.97 -6.84
C VAL A 63 -13.84 -9.29 -7.21
N PRO A 64 -14.89 -9.41 -6.38
CA PRO A 64 -16.13 -8.67 -6.58
C PRO A 64 -15.85 -7.17 -6.59
N LYS A 65 -16.64 -6.40 -7.35
CA LYS A 65 -16.53 -4.92 -7.33
C LYS A 65 -16.98 -4.31 -6.00
N ASP A 66 -17.61 -5.11 -5.14
CA ASP A 66 -18.11 -4.67 -3.84
C ASP A 66 -16.96 -4.54 -2.84
N GLU A 67 -17.04 -3.50 -2.03
CA GLU A 67 -16.06 -3.10 -1.01
C GLU A 67 -16.11 -4.00 0.24
N ASP A 68 -16.06 -5.33 0.08
CA ASP A 68 -15.89 -6.25 1.22
C ASP A 68 -14.41 -6.24 1.68
N PHE A 69 -14.04 -5.17 2.38
CA PHE A 69 -12.72 -4.98 2.96
C PHE A 69 -12.36 -6.06 4.01
N GLU A 70 -13.33 -6.78 4.57
CA GLU A 70 -13.08 -7.80 5.58
C GLU A 70 -12.44 -9.06 5.00
N ARG A 71 -12.64 -9.34 3.71
CA ARG A 71 -12.06 -10.51 3.04
C ARG A 71 -10.66 -10.27 2.47
N TRP A 72 -10.14 -9.06 2.57
CA TRP A 72 -8.78 -8.75 2.16
C TRP A 72 -7.78 -9.09 3.26
N ILE A 73 -6.66 -9.69 2.86
CA ILE A 73 -5.55 -10.09 3.72
C ILE A 73 -4.26 -9.58 3.12
N VAL A 74 -3.42 -8.97 3.95
CA VAL A 74 -2.07 -8.55 3.58
C VAL A 74 -1.06 -9.59 4.07
N ALA A 75 -0.24 -10.10 3.16
CA ALA A 75 0.76 -11.13 3.44
C ALA A 75 1.91 -11.07 2.43
N GLU A 76 3.09 -11.54 2.81
CA GLU A 76 4.27 -11.49 1.93
C GLU A 76 4.24 -12.61 0.88
N SER A 77 3.51 -13.69 1.15
CA SER A 77 3.35 -14.83 0.25
C SER A 77 1.92 -15.36 0.25
N GLU A 78 1.57 -16.10 -0.81
CA GLU A 78 0.26 -16.77 -0.93
C GLU A 78 0.05 -17.82 0.18
N GLU A 79 1.10 -18.52 0.59
CA GLU A 79 1.05 -19.50 1.67
C GLU A 79 0.71 -18.86 3.02
N GLU A 80 1.30 -17.70 3.30
CA GLU A 80 1.01 -16.94 4.51
C GLU A 80 -0.40 -16.34 4.46
N ALA A 81 -0.83 -15.86 3.29
CA ALA A 81 -2.20 -15.38 3.08
C ALA A 81 -3.23 -16.48 3.35
N LEU A 82 -2.97 -17.71 2.87
CA LEU A 82 -3.83 -18.88 3.10
C LEU A 82 -3.94 -19.24 4.58
N LYS A 83 -2.83 -19.24 5.32
CA LYS A 83 -2.83 -19.49 6.76
C LYS A 83 -3.69 -18.45 7.50
N LYS A 84 -3.47 -17.16 7.22
CA LYS A 84 -4.26 -16.05 7.78
C LYS A 84 -5.75 -16.18 7.40
N ALA A 85 -6.05 -16.61 6.18
CA ALA A 85 -7.42 -16.82 5.70
C ALA A 85 -8.12 -17.95 6.45
N GLN A 86 -7.43 -19.08 6.65
CA GLN A 86 -7.95 -20.23 7.38
C GLN A 86 -8.21 -19.92 8.86
N GLU A 87 -7.33 -19.15 9.49
CA GLU A 87 -7.53 -18.67 10.86
C GLU A 87 -8.73 -17.73 10.97
N LYS A 88 -8.88 -16.80 10.01
CA LYS A 88 -9.96 -15.81 10.01
C LYS A 88 -11.33 -16.39 9.64
N PHE A 89 -11.36 -17.35 8.71
CA PHE A 89 -12.58 -17.96 8.17
C PHE A 89 -12.65 -19.46 8.47
N ALA A 90 -12.32 -19.82 9.71
CA ALA A 90 -12.30 -21.20 10.18
C ALA A 90 -13.61 -21.95 9.85
N GLY A 91 -13.49 -23.11 9.21
CA GLY A 91 -14.63 -23.98 8.87
C GLY A 91 -15.16 -23.86 7.44
N LYS A 92 -14.55 -23.05 6.57
CA LYS A 92 -14.85 -23.00 5.12
C LYS A 92 -13.61 -23.39 4.31
N ASN A 93 -13.81 -24.08 3.18
CA ASN A 93 -12.76 -24.22 2.18
C ASN A 93 -12.53 -22.84 1.55
N VAL A 94 -11.36 -22.26 1.81
CA VAL A 94 -10.97 -20.94 1.33
C VAL A 94 -9.80 -21.05 0.36
N SER A 95 -9.86 -20.23 -0.69
CA SER A 95 -8.73 -19.97 -1.57
C SER A 95 -8.43 -18.48 -1.57
N VAL A 96 -7.22 -18.10 -1.97
CA VAL A 96 -6.83 -16.69 -2.04
C VAL A 96 -6.53 -16.30 -3.48
N LEU A 97 -6.85 -15.05 -3.83
CA LEU A 97 -6.51 -14.45 -5.11
C LEU A 97 -5.74 -13.17 -4.83
N GLN A 98 -4.51 -13.08 -5.34
CA GLN A 98 -3.74 -11.84 -5.22
C GLN A 98 -4.35 -10.73 -6.08
N ASP A 99 -4.30 -9.49 -5.59
CA ASP A 99 -4.66 -8.30 -6.36
C ASP A 99 -3.89 -8.24 -7.70
N GLU A 100 -4.59 -7.85 -8.75
CA GLU A 100 -4.03 -7.69 -10.09
C GLU A 100 -3.30 -6.35 -10.23
N ASP A 101 -3.61 -5.37 -9.37
CA ASP A 101 -2.96 -4.07 -9.37
C ASP A 101 -1.47 -4.16 -8.97
N VAL A 102 -0.73 -3.16 -9.43
CA VAL A 102 0.68 -2.96 -9.07
C VAL A 102 0.85 -1.67 -8.28
N LEU A 103 1.91 -1.62 -7.49
CA LEU A 103 2.33 -0.44 -6.76
C LEU A 103 2.84 0.63 -7.73
N ASP A 104 2.53 1.89 -7.41
CA ASP A 104 3.08 3.06 -8.08
C ASP A 104 4.62 3.04 -8.07
N THR A 105 5.24 3.32 -9.22
CA THR A 105 6.70 3.39 -9.39
C THR A 105 7.37 4.37 -8.42
N TRP A 106 6.67 5.44 -8.01
CA TRP A 106 7.20 6.36 -7.02
C TRP A 106 7.30 5.75 -5.62
N LEU A 107 6.51 4.69 -5.32
CA LEU A 107 6.57 4.01 -4.03
C LEU A 107 7.86 3.22 -3.89
N SER A 108 8.21 2.43 -4.90
CA SER A 108 9.49 1.71 -4.89
C SER A 108 10.68 2.66 -4.92
N SER A 109 10.59 3.76 -5.66
CA SER A 109 11.62 4.81 -5.67
C SER A 109 11.78 5.47 -4.30
N GLY A 110 10.68 5.67 -3.57
CA GLY A 110 10.68 6.26 -2.24
C GLY A 110 11.21 5.36 -1.12
N LEU A 111 11.42 4.06 -1.39
CA LEU A 111 12.07 3.14 -0.44
C LEU A 111 13.59 3.16 -0.55
N PHE A 112 14.14 3.78 -1.60
CA PHE A 112 15.57 3.97 -1.72
C PHE A 112 16.01 5.18 -0.86
N PRO A 113 17.05 5.03 -0.03
CA PRO A 113 17.51 6.07 0.90
C PRO A 113 18.23 7.25 0.21
#